data_AF-A0A7W6S672-F1
#
_entry.id   AF-A0A7W6S672-F1
#
_cell.length_a   1.000
_cell.length_b   1.000
_cell.length_c   1.000
_cell.angle_alpha   90.00
_cell.angle_beta   90.00
_cell.angle_gamma   90.00
#
_symmetry.space_group_name_H-M   'P 1'
#
loop_
_entity.id
_entity.type
_entity.pdbx_description
1 polymer ?
#
loop_
_entity_poly.entity_id
_entity_poly.type
_entity_poly.pdbx_seq_one_letter_code
_entity_poly.pdbx_strand_id
1 'polypeptide(L)'
;MSDVFYAQSLLKEAFPRTRYGKVDAVFYEARKFINKRVNKEITLRRIRTIWEGTARRIDSEEMEALKAALHEEERREQRELRARLASLDEKIAAFDALTARQAVAADRRHSDHVG
;
A
#
# COMPACT_ATOMS: atom_id res chain seq x y z
N MET A 1 -11.97 -24.30 -4.86
CA MET A 1 -10.80 -23.41 -4.98
C MET A 1 -9.67 -24.06 -4.19
N SER A 2 -8.48 -24.23 -4.75
CA SER A 2 -7.37 -24.89 -4.03
C SER A 2 -6.75 -23.93 -3.01
N ASP A 3 -6.46 -24.41 -1.80
CA ASP A 3 -5.75 -23.65 -0.76
C ASP A 3 -4.43 -23.06 -1.28
N VAL A 4 -3.78 -23.78 -2.20
CA VAL A 4 -2.53 -23.33 -2.84
C VAL A 4 -2.78 -22.09 -3.70
N PHE A 5 -3.86 -22.07 -4.47
CA PHE A 5 -4.22 -20.93 -5.31
C PHE A 5 -4.62 -19.72 -4.45
N TYR A 6 -5.35 -19.97 -3.37
CA TYR A 6 -5.72 -18.90 -2.43
C TYR A 6 -4.48 -18.30 -1.74
N ALA A 7 -3.58 -19.13 -1.23
CA ALA A 7 -2.32 -18.68 -0.65
C ALA A 7 -1.42 -17.94 -1.67
N GLN A 8 -1.41 -18.38 -2.93
CA GLN A 8 -0.71 -17.71 -4.02
C GLN A 8 -1.25 -16.29 -4.23
N SER A 9 -2.57 -16.12 -4.29
CA SER A 9 -3.20 -14.81 -4.43
C SER A 9 -2.89 -13.91 -3.23
N LEU A 10 -3.07 -14.42 -2.01
CA LEU A 10 -2.73 -13.68 -0.79
C LEU A 10 -1.28 -13.21 -0.78
N LEU A 11 -0.33 -14.06 -1.19
CA LEU A 11 1.08 -13.70 -1.23
C LEU A 11 1.37 -12.59 -2.26
N LYS A 12 0.73 -12.65 -3.44
CA LYS A 12 0.90 -11.64 -4.51
C LYS A 12 0.29 -10.29 -4.14
N GLU A 13 -0.85 -10.32 -3.45
CA GLU A 13 -1.55 -9.12 -2.99
C GLU A 13 -0.85 -8.48 -1.78
N ALA A 14 -0.41 -9.28 -0.81
CA ALA A 14 0.30 -8.79 0.37
C ALA A 14 1.71 -8.26 0.05
N PHE A 15 2.35 -8.78 -1.01
CA PHE A 15 3.69 -8.36 -1.42
C PHE A 15 3.73 -8.00 -2.91
N PRO A 16 3.11 -6.86 -3.30
CA PRO A 16 2.98 -6.50 -4.69
C PRO A 16 4.33 -6.14 -5.30
N ARG A 17 4.63 -6.70 -6.47
CA ARG A 17 5.89 -6.45 -7.18
C ARG A 17 6.11 -4.97 -7.49
N THR A 18 5.05 -4.19 -7.68
CA THR A 18 5.11 -2.74 -7.91
C THR A 18 5.79 -1.99 -6.77
N ARG A 19 5.69 -2.49 -5.52
CA ARG A 19 6.30 -1.87 -4.33
C ARG A 19 7.76 -2.28 -4.14
N TYR A 20 8.07 -3.56 -4.32
CA TYR A 20 9.41 -4.12 -4.04
C TYR A 20 10.33 -4.17 -5.27
N GLY A 21 9.79 -3.90 -6.47
CA GLY A 21 10.50 -3.85 -7.76
C GLY A 21 10.89 -5.23 -8.31
N LYS A 22 11.73 -5.97 -7.59
CA LYS A 22 12.24 -7.29 -7.98
C LYS A 22 11.51 -8.41 -7.25
N VAL A 23 11.34 -9.54 -7.94
CA VAL A 23 10.70 -10.73 -7.38
C VAL A 23 11.52 -11.31 -6.21
N ASP A 24 12.85 -11.26 -6.28
CA ASP A 24 13.70 -11.72 -5.17
C ASP A 24 13.51 -10.88 -3.90
N ALA A 25 13.28 -9.58 -4.05
CA ALA A 25 12.98 -8.68 -2.93
C ALA A 25 11.63 -9.01 -2.30
N VAL A 26 10.62 -9.31 -3.14
CA VAL A 26 9.32 -9.83 -2.68
C VAL A 26 9.51 -11.10 -1.85
N PHE A 27 10.29 -12.07 -2.34
CA PHE A 27 10.52 -13.33 -1.63
C PHE A 27 11.25 -13.14 -0.30
N TYR A 28 12.22 -12.24 -0.27
CA TYR A 28 12.96 -11.91 0.93
C TYR A 28 12.05 -11.28 2.01
N GLU A 29 11.27 -10.26 1.63
CA GLU A 29 10.37 -9.58 2.57
C GLU A 29 9.22 -10.49 3.03
N ALA A 30 8.65 -11.29 2.12
CA ALA A 30 7.64 -12.28 2.47
C ALA A 30 8.19 -13.31 3.47
N ARG A 31 9.38 -13.88 3.22
CA ARG A 31 10.04 -14.81 4.16
C ARG A 31 10.23 -14.14 5.53
N LYS A 32 10.79 -12.94 5.55
CA LYS A 32 11.08 -12.19 6.77
C LYS A 32 9.82 -11.89 7.58
N PHE A 33 8.72 -11.57 6.91
CA PHE A 33 7.43 -11.31 7.56
C PHE A 33 6.80 -12.58 8.13
N ILE A 34 6.77 -13.64 7.33
CA ILE A 34 6.09 -14.90 7.69
C ILE A 34 6.87 -15.63 8.78
N ASN A 35 8.21 -15.67 8.73
CA ASN A 35 9.04 -16.31 9.77
C ASN A 35 8.85 -15.71 11.17
N LYS A 36 8.34 -14.48 11.29
CA LYS A 36 8.03 -13.87 12.58
C LYS A 36 6.67 -14.31 13.14
N ARG A 37 5.86 -15.02 12.36
CA ARG A 37 4.45 -15.34 12.63
C ARG A 37 4.14 -16.83 12.58
N VAL A 38 5.07 -17.64 12.12
CA VAL A 38 4.95 -19.10 12.13
C VAL A 38 5.96 -19.69 13.10
N ASN A 39 5.68 -20.87 13.63
CA ASN A 39 6.57 -21.54 14.60
C ASN A 39 7.75 -22.26 13.94
N LYS A 40 7.69 -22.43 12.61
CA LYS A 40 8.69 -23.14 11.80
C LYS A 40 9.52 -22.19 10.97
N GLU A 41 10.75 -22.56 10.66
CA GLU A 41 11.55 -21.80 9.70
C GLU A 41 11.03 -22.01 8.27
N ILE A 42 10.62 -20.92 7.62
CA ILE A 42 10.32 -20.89 6.19
C ILE A 42 11.55 -20.46 5.40
N THR A 43 11.83 -21.21 4.35
CA THR A 43 12.91 -20.96 3.39
C THR A 43 12.42 -20.12 2.21
N LEU A 44 13.34 -19.44 1.51
CA LEU A 44 13.01 -18.72 0.27
C LEU A 44 12.40 -19.64 -0.78
N ARG A 45 12.87 -20.90 -0.86
CA ARG A 45 12.31 -21.91 -1.76
C ARG A 45 10.83 -22.16 -1.47
N ARG A 46 10.42 -22.18 -0.19
CA ARG A 46 9.02 -22.36 0.19
C ARG A 46 8.15 -21.18 -0.22
N ILE A 47 8.62 -19.95 -0.02
CA ILE A 47 7.92 -18.75 -0.52
C ILE A 47 7.76 -18.80 -2.03
N ARG A 48 8.83 -19.18 -2.75
CA ARG A 48 8.80 -19.31 -4.21
C ARG A 48 7.79 -20.34 -4.70
N THR A 49 7.70 -21.52 -4.08
CA THR A 49 6.71 -22.54 -4.49
C THR A 49 5.28 -22.11 -4.22
N ILE A 50 5.02 -21.33 -3.17
CA ILE A 50 3.71 -20.70 -2.92
C ILE A 50 3.43 -19.65 -4.01
N TRP A 51 4.41 -18.80 -4.33
CA TRP A 51 4.28 -17.77 -5.37
C TRP A 51 3.99 -18.34 -6.75
N GLU A 52 4.66 -19.44 -7.10
CA GLU A 52 4.48 -20.15 -8.38
C GLU A 52 3.19 -21.00 -8.38
N GLY A 53 2.59 -21.27 -7.23
CA GLY A 53 1.42 -22.14 -7.10
C GLY A 53 1.76 -23.64 -7.21
N THR A 54 3.04 -23.99 -7.04
CA THR A 54 3.57 -25.37 -7.16
C THR A 54 3.69 -26.08 -5.81
N ALA A 55 3.28 -25.41 -4.72
CA ALA A 55 3.28 -26.01 -3.39
C ALA A 55 2.29 -27.19 -3.31
N ARG A 56 2.71 -28.31 -2.72
CA ARG A 56 1.85 -29.49 -2.52
C ARG A 56 0.75 -29.28 -1.48
N ARG A 57 1.04 -28.52 -0.43
CA ARG A 57 0.15 -28.18 0.68
C ARG A 57 0.49 -26.80 1.22
N ILE A 58 -0.48 -26.16 1.87
CA ILE A 58 -0.30 -24.94 2.65
C ILE A 58 -0.72 -25.27 4.08
N ASP A 59 0.17 -25.03 5.04
CA ASP A 59 -0.16 -25.27 6.44
C ASP A 59 -1.01 -24.11 6.97
N SER A 60 -1.87 -24.36 7.97
CA SER A 60 -2.77 -23.35 8.52
C SER A 60 -2.03 -22.11 9.05
N GLU A 61 -0.88 -22.30 9.72
CA GLU A 61 -0.03 -21.19 10.18
C GLU A 61 0.47 -20.31 9.02
N GLU A 62 0.83 -20.91 7.88
CA GLU A 62 1.27 -20.16 6.70
C GLU A 62 0.11 -19.34 6.13
N MET A 63 -1.09 -19.92 6.10
CA MET A 63 -2.29 -19.25 5.61
C MET A 63 -2.63 -18.04 6.47
N GLU A 64 -2.65 -18.19 7.79
CA GLU A 64 -2.94 -17.09 8.72
C GLU A 64 -1.86 -16.00 8.66
N ALA A 65 -0.58 -16.38 8.51
CA ALA A 65 0.50 -15.42 8.32
C ALA A 65 0.35 -14.61 7.01
N LEU A 66 -0.13 -15.24 5.92
CA LEU A 66 -0.40 -14.56 4.65
C LEU A 66 -1.59 -13.60 4.74
N LYS A 67 -2.68 -14.00 5.41
CA LYS A 67 -3.82 -13.09 5.67
C LYS A 67 -3.39 -11.88 6.50
N ALA A 68 -2.58 -12.11 7.54
CA ALA A 68 -2.02 -11.04 8.35
C ALA A 68 -1.12 -10.10 7.55
N ALA A 69 -0.37 -10.64 6.57
CA ALA A 69 0.44 -9.84 5.67
C ALA A 69 -0.43 -8.94 4.78
N LEU A 70 -1.52 -9.48 4.23
CA LEU A 70 -2.46 -8.71 3.42
C LEU A 70 -3.06 -7.54 4.21
N HIS A 71 -3.53 -7.80 5.43
CA HIS A 71 -4.08 -6.73 6.28
C HIS A 71 -3.05 -5.65 6.65
N GLU A 72 -1.78 -6.01 6.84
CA GLU A 72 -0.73 -5.01 7.09
C GLU A 72 -0.47 -4.14 5.85
N GLU A 73 -0.51 -4.75 4.66
CA GLU A 73 -0.37 -4.06 3.39
C GLU A 73 -1.54 -3.10 3.14
N GLU A 74 -2.78 -3.55 3.36
CA GLU A 74 -4.01 -2.73 3.28
C GLU A 74 -3.93 -1.52 4.23
N ARG A 75 -3.49 -1.74 5.47
CA ARG A 75 -3.30 -0.65 6.45
C ARG A 75 -2.22 0.33 6.00
N ARG A 76 -1.16 -0.14 5.33
CA ARG A 76 -0.13 0.74 4.78
C ARG A 76 -0.68 1.54 3.61
N GLU A 77 -1.35 0.89 2.66
CA GLU A 77 -1.97 1.55 1.52
C GLU A 77 -2.99 2.61 1.96
N GLN A 78 -3.84 2.29 2.94
CA GLN A 78 -4.78 3.25 3.50
C GLN A 78 -4.07 4.49 4.08
N ARG A 79 -2.94 4.31 4.77
CA ARG A 79 -2.14 5.43 5.31
C ARG A 79 -1.55 6.28 4.18
N GLU A 80 -1.01 5.65 3.14
CA GLU A 80 -0.45 6.36 1.99
C GLU A 80 -1.51 7.16 1.23
N LEU A 81 -2.69 6.57 1.00
CA LEU A 81 -3.82 7.24 0.36
C LEU A 81 -4.31 8.43 1.19
N ARG A 82 -4.43 8.28 2.51
CA ARG A 82 -4.81 9.38 3.41
C ARG A 82 -3.79 10.51 3.40
N ALA A 83 -2.50 10.20 3.42
CA ALA A 83 -1.45 11.21 3.31
C ALA A 83 -1.50 11.95 1.97
N ARG A 84 -1.78 11.22 0.88
CA ARG A 84 -1.93 11.82 -0.45
C ARG A 84 -3.15 12.74 -0.53
N LEU A 85 -4.28 12.34 0.07
CA LEU A 85 -5.47 13.18 0.17
C LEU A 85 -5.17 14.47 0.96
N ALA A 86 -4.56 14.36 2.15
CA ALA A 86 -4.20 15.52 2.95
C ALA A 86 -3.29 16.50 2.18
N SER A 87 -2.30 15.98 1.45
CA SER A 87 -1.42 16.83 0.61
C SER A 87 -2.18 17.51 -0.54
N LEU A 88 -3.22 16.89 -1.09
CA LEU A 88 -4.06 17.52 -2.11
C LEU A 88 -4.96 18.60 -1.50
N ASP A 89 -5.55 18.33 -0.34
CA ASP A 89 -6.38 19.30 0.39
C ASP A 89 -5.57 20.57 0.74
N GLU A 90 -4.32 20.41 1.19
CA GLU A 90 -3.41 21.54 1.43
C GLU A 90 -3.15 22.38 0.17
N LYS A 91 -2.97 21.72 -0.99
CA LYS A 91 -2.74 22.42 -2.26
C LYS A 91 -3.98 23.18 -2.72
N ILE A 92 -5.17 22.59 -2.55
CA ILE A 92 -6.45 23.24 -2.87
C ILE A 92 -6.64 24.46 -1.97
N ALA A 93 -6.47 24.31 -0.65
CA ALA A 93 -6.60 25.41 0.29
C ALA A 93 -5.62 26.56 -0.01
N ALA A 94 -4.37 26.24 -0.39
CA ALA A 94 -3.39 27.25 -0.80
C ALA A 94 -3.84 28.00 -2.07
N PHE A 95 -4.39 27.29 -3.06
CA PHE A 95 -4.92 27.88 -4.28
C PHE A 95 -6.13 28.79 -4.01
N ASP A 96 -7.09 28.34 -3.21
CA ASP A 96 -8.28 29.12 -2.86
C ASP A 96 -7.90 30.40 -2.10
N ALA A 97 -6.93 30.32 -1.18
CA ALA A 97 -6.41 31.48 -0.48
C ALA A 97 -5.75 32.50 -1.41
N LEU A 98 -5.04 32.04 -2.45
CA LEU A 98 -4.46 32.92 -3.47
C LEU A 98 -5.55 33.61 -4.30
N THR A 99 -6.55 32.85 -4.75
CA THR A 99 -7.68 33.36 -5.54
C THR A 99 -8.48 34.39 -4.74
N ALA A 100 -8.77 34.10 -3.46
CA ALA A 100 -9.48 35.03 -2.58
C ALA A 100 -8.70 36.35 -2.39
N ARG A 101 -7.38 36.28 -2.21
CA ARG A 101 -6.52 37.48 -2.11
C ARG A 101 -6.55 38.32 -3.40
N GLN A 102 -6.55 37.68 -4.56
CA GLN A 102 -6.63 38.36 -5.85
C GLN A 102 -7.98 39.05 -6.05
N ALA A 103 -9.09 38.40 -5.67
CA ALA A 103 -10.42 38.98 -5.74
C ALA A 103 -10.54 40.24 -4.86
N VAL A 104 -10.08 40.17 -3.61
CA VAL A 104 -10.05 41.33 -2.69
C VAL A 104 -9.17 42.46 -3.24
N ALA A 105 -8.02 42.13 -3.85
CA ALA A 105 -7.14 43.13 -4.46
C ALA A 105 -7.72 43.75 -5.75
N ALA A 106 -8.59 43.04 -6.48
CA ALA A 106 -9.31 43.59 -7.62
C ALA A 106 -10.44 44.52 -7.17
N ASP A 107 -11.19 44.13 -6.15
CA ASP A 107 -12.31 44.90 -5.60
C ASP A 107 -11.85 46.24 -4.99
N ARG A 108 -10.73 46.24 -4.24
CA ARG A 108 -10.10 47.48 -3.73
C ARG A 108 -9.67 48.43 -4.84
N ARG A 109 -9.09 47.91 -5.93
CA ARG A 109 -8.67 48.74 -7.07
C ARG A 109 -9.84 49.34 -7.83
N HIS A 110 -10.98 48.66 -7.85
CA HIS A 110 -12.19 49.17 -8.48
C HIS A 110 -12.83 50.30 -7.65
N SER A 111 -12.85 50.15 -6.32
CA SER A 111 -13.39 51.16 -5.41
C SER A 111 -12.54 52.43 -5.35
N ASP A 112 -11.21 52.34 -5.48
CA ASP A 112 -10.31 53.50 -5.52
C ASP A 112 -10.37 54.30 -6.85
N HIS A 113 -10.99 53.77 -7.91
CA HIS A 113 -11.10 54.44 -9.23
C HIS A 113 -12.47 55.12 -9.48
N VAL A 114 -13.42 54.97 -8.56
CA VAL A 114 -14.80 55.51 -8.70
C VAL A 114 -15.07 56.67 -7.73
N GLY A 115 -14.07 57.11 -6.95
CA GLY A 115 -14.12 58.31 -6.11
C GLY A 115 -13.47 59.53 -6.78
#